data_AF-A0A1V8UHS2-F1
#
_entry.id   AF-A0A1V8UHS2-F1
#
_cell.length_a   1.000
_cell.length_b   1.000
_cell.length_c   1.000
_cell.angle_alpha   90.00
_cell.angle_beta   90.00
_cell.angle_gamma   90.00
#
_symmetry.space_group_name_H-M   'P 1'
#
loop_
_entity.id
_entity.type
_entity.pdbx_description
1 polymer ?
#
loop_
_entity_poly.entity_id
_entity_poly.type
_entity_poly.pdbx_seq_one_letter_code
_entity_poly.pdbx_strand_id
1 'polypeptide(L)'
;MEAPRLATPSSATFGFEGTDTDLGSWGNEERYLGAYWQNVHPIWPVVCKASFDPMTSSPLLRAAVVALGAQSIGLREDFQNAKTVHERCSKVIKQRTIEFSHSYRDCDMQAILLVEVFAVFKSRRPPLQLSKPFEGVVALLVADHLATQASGNSLLGTSAQPFDAGDVGSRPRILSSCYILDRQHAVFFGRRKNPLLDQVSRSLAYPQPHLVWDMMGAEVGGGLGGLSGSTLHHIVDSTASSRPGNSIGCDMYQCRISIAYLSDLGDQGFDSAAQEDYAQDVKSVLEVSARAALLYHTTMLCQHAHVRDLLAVAGESWVMAEKMGSQAEYTASQIDTRQWAMDASHESSVVRSALTHALEILEIHQANPKTGLLFQEWAIYLASVVIWARAYVGDESSRRLRLSIPSPTEPRASAQELEQAITNVISNGPAANITWQLAKSVLLWTKGKIEELDVPPNTCGLTNGALDVLGKLVTRGNEEVHWF
;
A
#
# COMPACT_ATOMS: atom_id res chain seq x y z
N MET A 1 34.69 -44.97 -25.01
CA MET A 1 34.45 -44.39 -23.68
C MET A 1 34.78 -42.91 -23.82
N GLU A 2 33.79 -42.13 -24.24
CA GLU A 2 33.88 -40.68 -24.45
C GLU A 2 32.69 -40.03 -23.73
N ALA A 3 32.96 -38.95 -22.99
CA ALA A 3 31.98 -38.23 -22.19
C ALA A 3 31.07 -37.35 -23.06
N PRO A 4 29.76 -37.25 -22.77
CA PRO A 4 28.88 -36.35 -23.50
C PRO A 4 29.05 -34.91 -23.01
N ARG A 5 29.26 -34.00 -23.96
CA ARG A 5 29.36 -32.55 -23.76
C ARG A 5 27.99 -31.98 -23.36
N LEU A 6 27.98 -31.18 -22.28
CA LEU A 6 26.84 -30.38 -21.84
C LEU A 6 26.42 -29.40 -22.94
N ALA A 7 25.18 -29.53 -23.41
CA ALA A 7 24.54 -28.58 -24.30
C ALA A 7 24.17 -27.30 -23.52
N THR A 8 24.66 -26.16 -23.98
CA THR A 8 24.19 -24.84 -23.57
C THR A 8 22.72 -24.68 -23.98
N PRO A 9 21.82 -24.22 -23.08
CA PRO A 9 20.43 -24.00 -23.47
C PRO A 9 20.32 -22.80 -24.41
N SER A 10 19.66 -23.07 -25.53
CA SER A 10 19.36 -22.18 -26.65
C SER A 10 18.71 -20.87 -26.18
N SER A 11 19.25 -19.76 -26.68
CA SER A 11 18.63 -18.44 -26.68
C SER A 11 17.31 -18.48 -27.45
N ALA A 12 16.20 -18.66 -26.73
CA ALA A 12 14.87 -18.56 -27.29
C ALA A 12 14.56 -17.07 -27.59
N THR A 13 14.73 -16.70 -28.84
CA THR A 13 14.16 -15.48 -29.43
C THR A 13 12.63 -15.50 -29.26
N PHE A 14 12.10 -14.54 -28.51
CA PHE A 14 10.66 -14.33 -28.37
C PHE A 14 10.10 -13.72 -29.65
N GLY A 15 9.50 -14.56 -30.51
CA GLY A 15 8.66 -14.12 -31.61
C GLY A 15 7.26 -13.80 -31.10
N PHE A 16 6.88 -12.51 -31.10
CA PHE A 16 5.48 -12.10 -31.14
C PHE A 16 4.97 -12.33 -32.56
N GLU A 17 4.47 -13.53 -32.87
CA GLU A 17 3.71 -13.76 -34.10
C GLU A 17 2.31 -14.29 -33.76
N GLY A 18 1.30 -13.54 -34.20
CA GLY A 18 -0.08 -14.01 -34.24
C GLY A 18 -1.11 -12.96 -33.86
N THR A 19 -1.65 -12.30 -34.88
CA THR A 19 -2.90 -11.52 -34.96
C THR A 19 -2.89 -10.07 -34.43
N ASP A 20 -2.75 -9.15 -35.39
CA ASP A 20 -3.14 -7.73 -35.41
C ASP A 20 -3.19 -6.99 -34.08
N THR A 21 -2.09 -6.32 -33.76
CA THR A 21 -2.14 -4.91 -33.38
C THR A 21 -0.78 -4.33 -33.69
N ASP A 22 -0.76 -3.44 -34.67
CA ASP A 22 0.32 -2.52 -34.93
C ASP A 22 0.64 -1.78 -33.62
N LEU A 23 1.67 -2.26 -32.91
CA LEU A 23 2.19 -1.60 -31.72
C LEU A 23 2.85 -0.30 -32.22
N GLY A 24 2.06 0.77 -32.31
CA GLY A 24 2.56 2.15 -32.16
C GLY A 24 3.16 2.40 -30.76
N SER A 25 3.82 1.39 -30.18
CA SER A 25 3.94 1.16 -28.74
C SER A 25 5.27 1.56 -28.14
N TRP A 26 6.27 1.88 -28.96
CA TRP A 26 7.57 2.28 -28.45
C TRP A 26 7.49 3.66 -27.77
N GLY A 27 6.64 4.56 -28.30
CA GLY A 27 6.41 5.89 -27.70
C GLY A 27 5.70 5.85 -26.34
N ASN A 28 4.78 4.89 -26.13
CA ASN A 28 4.11 4.73 -24.85
C ASN A 28 4.97 3.96 -23.84
N GLU A 29 5.77 2.98 -24.28
CA GLU A 29 6.65 2.21 -23.38
C GLU A 29 7.69 3.10 -22.71
N GLU A 30 8.38 3.98 -23.46
CA GLU A 30 9.35 4.93 -22.88
C GLU A 30 8.69 5.90 -21.89
N ARG A 31 7.50 6.41 -22.23
CA ARG A 31 6.69 7.25 -21.35
C ARG A 31 6.31 6.53 -20.05
N TYR A 32 5.92 5.26 -20.13
CA TYR A 32 5.57 4.44 -18.98
C TYR A 32 6.78 4.11 -18.12
N LEU A 33 7.93 3.81 -18.73
CA LEU A 33 9.18 3.63 -18.00
C LEU A 33 9.58 4.90 -17.25
N GLY A 34 9.51 6.07 -17.90
CA GLY A 34 9.77 7.36 -17.25
C GLY A 34 8.86 7.60 -16.04
N ALA A 35 7.56 7.32 -16.20
CA ALA A 35 6.58 7.45 -15.12
C ALA A 35 6.84 6.47 -13.96
N TYR A 36 7.27 5.23 -14.24
CA TYR A 36 7.68 4.28 -13.20
C TYR A 36 8.82 4.84 -12.35
N TRP A 37 9.90 5.31 -12.99
CA TRP A 37 11.07 5.84 -12.28
C TRP A 37 10.75 7.08 -11.44
N GLN A 38 9.84 7.92 -11.92
CA GLN A 38 9.46 9.14 -11.22
C GLN A 38 8.49 8.89 -10.06
N ASN A 39 7.51 8.01 -10.24
CA ASN A 39 6.35 7.93 -9.34
C ASN A 39 6.30 6.63 -8.53
N VAL A 40 6.80 5.52 -9.08
CA VAL A 40 6.66 4.19 -8.47
C VAL A 40 7.95 3.75 -7.79
N HIS A 41 9.10 3.92 -8.47
CA HIS A 41 10.41 3.51 -7.96
C HIS A 41 10.76 4.12 -6.60
N PRO A 42 10.51 5.42 -6.30
CA PRO A 42 10.77 5.96 -4.97
C PRO A 42 9.95 5.30 -3.86
N ILE A 43 8.84 4.65 -4.21
CA ILE A 43 7.92 3.96 -3.29
C ILE A 43 8.30 2.47 -3.21
N TRP A 44 8.60 1.85 -4.35
CA TRP A 44 8.92 0.43 -4.51
C TRP A 44 10.27 0.24 -5.23
N PRO A 45 11.41 0.57 -4.59
CA PRO A 45 12.72 0.63 -5.25
C PRO A 45 13.36 -0.75 -5.46
N VAL A 46 12.61 -1.75 -5.92
CA VAL A 46 13.08 -3.15 -5.98
C VAL A 46 13.99 -3.42 -7.17
N VAL A 47 13.96 -2.56 -8.19
CA VAL A 47 14.81 -2.60 -9.38
C VAL A 47 15.92 -1.57 -9.22
N CYS A 48 17.17 -1.91 -9.50
CA CYS A 48 18.24 -0.91 -9.55
C CYS A 48 18.21 -0.20 -10.91
N LYS A 49 18.16 1.14 -10.90
CA LYS A 49 18.11 1.91 -12.14
C LYS A 49 19.35 1.67 -13.02
N ALA A 50 20.53 1.49 -12.42
CA ALA A 50 21.77 1.23 -13.15
C ALA A 50 21.82 -0.18 -13.79
N SER A 51 21.10 -1.15 -13.23
CA SER A 51 21.07 -2.53 -13.75
C SER A 51 19.90 -2.81 -14.70
N PHE A 52 19.00 -1.84 -14.90
CA PHE A 52 17.82 -2.00 -15.75
C PHE A 52 18.07 -1.44 -17.15
N ASP A 53 18.25 -2.33 -18.11
CA ASP A 53 18.24 -1.98 -19.53
C ASP A 53 16.95 -2.51 -20.18
N PRO A 54 16.08 -1.64 -20.74
CA PRO A 54 14.86 -2.06 -21.41
C PRO A 54 15.07 -3.10 -22.52
N MET A 55 16.23 -3.12 -23.17
CA MET A 55 16.50 -4.01 -24.31
C MET A 55 16.91 -5.42 -23.88
N THR A 56 17.57 -5.56 -22.73
CA THR A 56 18.14 -6.84 -22.26
C THR A 56 17.45 -7.40 -21.02
N SER A 57 16.67 -6.58 -20.30
CA SER A 57 15.95 -7.00 -19.10
C SER A 57 14.92 -8.09 -19.39
N SER A 58 14.62 -8.90 -18.36
CA SER A 58 13.57 -9.93 -18.43
C SER A 58 12.26 -9.33 -18.97
N PRO A 59 11.65 -9.91 -20.03
CA PRO A 59 10.40 -9.39 -20.59
C PRO A 59 9.27 -9.27 -19.56
N LEU A 60 9.23 -10.21 -18.60
CA LEU A 60 8.24 -10.19 -17.52
C LEU A 60 8.48 -9.02 -16.54
N LEU A 61 9.75 -8.76 -16.19
CA LEU A 61 10.11 -7.62 -15.34
C LEU A 61 9.80 -6.29 -16.03
N ARG A 62 10.19 -6.15 -17.30
CA ARG A 62 9.91 -4.95 -18.11
C ARG A 62 8.41 -4.68 -18.19
N ALA A 63 7.61 -5.72 -18.45
CA ALA A 63 6.16 -5.61 -18.49
C ALA A 63 5.56 -5.20 -17.13
N ALA A 64 6.06 -5.72 -16.01
CA ALA A 64 5.60 -5.34 -14.68
C ALA A 64 5.91 -3.87 -14.35
N VAL A 65 7.13 -3.41 -14.68
CA VAL A 65 7.56 -2.01 -14.56
C VAL A 65 6.67 -1.09 -15.40
N VAL A 66 6.45 -1.45 -16.66
CA VAL A 66 5.59 -0.71 -17.60
C VAL A 66 4.14 -0.62 -17.10
N ALA A 67 3.58 -1.71 -16.57
CA ALA A 67 2.22 -1.72 -16.04
C ALA A 67 2.04 -0.72 -14.88
N LEU A 68 2.96 -0.71 -13.92
CA LEU A 68 2.93 0.24 -12.81
C LEU A 68 3.21 1.68 -13.27
N GLY A 69 4.12 1.86 -14.22
CA GLY A 69 4.41 3.14 -14.85
C GLY A 69 3.17 3.75 -15.51
N ALA A 70 2.50 3.00 -16.38
CA ALA A 70 1.24 3.39 -17.01
C ALA A 70 0.16 3.73 -15.98
N GLN A 71 0.04 2.92 -14.92
CA GLN A 71 -0.90 3.17 -13.83
C GLN A 71 -0.62 4.46 -13.05
N SER A 72 0.64 4.87 -12.95
CA SER A 72 1.03 6.08 -12.21
C SER A 72 0.75 7.39 -12.94
N ILE A 73 0.51 7.34 -14.26
CA ILE A 73 0.26 8.54 -15.08
C ILE A 73 -1.09 9.18 -14.76
N GLY A 74 -2.09 8.38 -14.38
CA GLY A 74 -3.40 8.91 -13.98
C GLY A 74 -4.31 9.32 -15.14
N LEU A 75 -4.08 8.82 -16.36
CA LEU A 75 -4.97 9.03 -17.50
C LEU A 75 -5.73 7.73 -17.84
N ARG A 76 -6.96 7.90 -18.33
CA ARG A 76 -7.90 6.82 -18.63
C ARG A 76 -7.34 5.74 -19.56
N GLU A 77 -6.73 6.15 -20.68
CA GLU A 77 -6.17 5.21 -21.66
C GLU A 77 -5.01 4.41 -21.07
N ASP A 78 -4.19 5.08 -20.25
CA ASP A 78 -3.03 4.50 -19.60
C ASP A 78 -3.43 3.46 -18.53
N PHE A 79 -4.55 3.66 -17.81
CA PHE A 79 -5.10 2.65 -16.89
C PHE A 79 -5.51 1.36 -17.60
N GLN A 80 -6.16 1.48 -18.78
CA GLN A 80 -6.58 0.30 -19.53
C GLN A 80 -5.37 -0.48 -20.07
N ASN A 81 -4.33 0.23 -20.50
CA ASN A 81 -3.05 -0.38 -20.90
C ASN A 81 -2.37 -1.07 -19.72
N ALA A 82 -2.26 -0.38 -18.59
CA ALA A 82 -1.68 -0.89 -17.35
C ALA A 82 -2.32 -2.22 -16.93
N LYS A 83 -3.65 -2.27 -16.90
CA LYS A 83 -4.43 -3.47 -16.61
C LYS A 83 -4.18 -4.60 -17.60
N THR A 84 -4.19 -4.29 -18.90
CA THR A 84 -3.97 -5.29 -19.95
C THR A 84 -2.59 -5.94 -19.83
N VAL A 85 -1.56 -5.14 -19.55
CA VAL A 85 -0.19 -5.63 -19.32
C VAL A 85 -0.11 -6.44 -18.03
N HIS A 86 -0.73 -5.98 -16.94
CA HIS A 86 -0.79 -6.72 -15.66
C HIS A 86 -1.47 -8.08 -15.79
N GLU A 87 -2.60 -8.17 -16.50
CA GLU A 87 -3.31 -9.42 -16.73
C GLU A 87 -2.46 -10.43 -17.53
N ARG A 88 -1.66 -9.94 -18.49
CA ARG A 88 -0.70 -10.77 -19.23
C ARG A 88 0.42 -11.27 -18.32
N CYS A 89 1.01 -10.41 -17.49
CA CYS A 89 2.03 -10.80 -16.52
C CYS A 89 1.50 -11.88 -15.56
N SER A 90 0.29 -11.67 -15.02
CA SER A 90 -0.39 -12.60 -14.13
C SER A 90 -0.62 -13.97 -14.78
N LYS A 91 -1.00 -14.01 -16.07
CA LYS A 91 -1.14 -15.26 -16.82
C LYS A 91 0.18 -16.01 -16.97
N VAL A 92 1.26 -15.31 -17.30
CA VAL A 92 2.60 -15.90 -17.42
C VAL A 92 3.07 -16.49 -16.08
N ILE A 93 2.94 -15.74 -14.99
CA ILE A 93 3.30 -16.22 -13.64
C ILE A 93 2.46 -17.44 -13.26
N LYS A 94 1.15 -17.40 -13.52
CA LYS A 94 0.25 -18.54 -13.27
C LYS A 94 0.66 -19.77 -14.08
N GLN A 95 1.01 -19.60 -15.36
CA GLN A 95 1.47 -20.69 -16.21
C GLN A 95 2.76 -21.30 -15.69
N ARG A 96 3.76 -20.48 -15.35
CA ARG A 96 5.03 -20.94 -14.74
C ARG A 96 4.81 -21.69 -13.41
N THR A 97 3.77 -21.33 -12.67
CA THR A 97 3.40 -22.03 -11.43
C THR A 97 2.86 -23.44 -11.72
N ILE A 98 2.02 -23.58 -12.75
CA ILE A 98 1.45 -24.88 -13.16
C ILE A 98 2.54 -25.80 -13.71
N GLU A 99 3.48 -25.23 -14.47
CA GLU A 99 4.58 -25.95 -15.09
C GLU A 99 5.78 -26.18 -14.16
N PHE A 100 5.73 -25.65 -12.93
CA PHE A 100 6.86 -25.64 -11.98
C PHE A 100 8.16 -25.08 -12.59
N SER A 101 8.05 -24.08 -13.47
CA SER A 101 9.13 -23.53 -14.28
C SER A 101 9.64 -22.16 -13.82
N HIS A 102 9.35 -21.77 -12.58
CA HIS A 102 9.87 -20.54 -11.98
C HIS A 102 11.38 -20.64 -11.79
N SER A 103 12.13 -19.68 -12.33
CA SER A 103 13.58 -19.62 -12.14
C SER A 103 13.98 -18.98 -10.81
N TYR A 104 13.09 -18.16 -10.23
CA TYR A 104 13.31 -17.36 -9.02
C TYR A 104 14.64 -16.59 -9.00
N ARG A 105 15.14 -16.23 -10.19
CA ARG A 105 16.19 -15.23 -10.34
C ARG A 105 15.68 -13.89 -9.82
N ASP A 106 16.58 -13.01 -9.45
CA ASP A 106 16.24 -11.69 -8.91
C ASP A 106 15.22 -10.92 -9.76
N CYS A 107 15.36 -10.95 -11.10
CA CYS A 107 14.40 -10.31 -12.00
C CYS A 107 13.01 -10.96 -12.01
N ASP A 108 12.91 -12.28 -11.79
CA ASP A 108 11.63 -12.97 -11.63
C ASP A 108 10.99 -12.63 -10.27
N MET A 109 11.79 -12.58 -9.19
CA MET A 109 11.31 -12.19 -7.86
C MET A 109 10.80 -10.74 -7.85
N GLN A 110 11.57 -9.82 -8.43
CA GLN A 110 11.18 -8.42 -8.63
C GLN A 110 9.88 -8.32 -9.43
N ALA A 111 9.75 -9.07 -10.53
CA ALA A 111 8.55 -9.04 -11.35
C ALA A 111 7.32 -9.58 -10.62
N ILE A 112 7.46 -10.71 -9.91
CA ILE A 112 6.39 -11.29 -9.08
C ILE A 112 5.91 -10.27 -8.04
N LEU A 113 6.84 -9.64 -7.32
CA LEU A 113 6.52 -8.61 -6.32
C LEU A 113 5.79 -7.41 -6.93
N LEU A 114 6.29 -6.85 -8.04
CA LEU A 114 5.66 -5.69 -8.70
C LEU A 114 4.26 -6.03 -9.26
N VAL A 115 4.08 -7.23 -9.80
CA VAL A 115 2.76 -7.73 -10.23
C VAL A 115 1.82 -7.88 -9.04
N GLU A 116 2.32 -8.33 -7.89
CA GLU A 116 1.53 -8.43 -6.66
C GLU A 116 1.15 -7.03 -6.11
N VAL A 117 2.07 -6.07 -6.12
CA VAL A 117 1.79 -4.66 -5.75
C VAL A 117 0.64 -4.11 -6.59
N PHE A 118 0.69 -4.30 -7.91
CA PHE A 118 -0.41 -3.90 -8.79
C PHE A 118 -1.69 -4.67 -8.45
N ALA A 119 -1.60 -5.97 -8.19
CA ALA A 119 -2.75 -6.81 -7.87
C ALA A 119 -3.49 -6.31 -6.63
N VAL A 120 -2.75 -6.00 -5.57
CA VAL A 120 -3.26 -5.51 -4.29
C VAL A 120 -3.99 -4.18 -4.45
N PHE A 121 -3.39 -3.20 -5.11
CA PHE A 121 -3.90 -1.82 -5.08
C PHE A 121 -4.75 -1.43 -6.29
N LYS A 122 -4.56 -2.04 -7.45
CA LYS A 122 -5.13 -1.53 -8.71
C LYS A 122 -5.81 -2.59 -9.58
N SER A 123 -5.76 -3.88 -9.22
CA SER A 123 -6.48 -4.89 -9.99
C SER A 123 -8.00 -4.79 -9.83
N ARG A 124 -8.72 -5.34 -10.81
CA ARG A 124 -10.18 -5.47 -10.77
C ARG A 124 -10.67 -6.35 -9.61
N ARG A 125 -9.85 -7.28 -9.13
CA ARG A 125 -10.19 -8.23 -8.06
C ARG A 125 -9.05 -8.27 -7.07
N PRO A 126 -9.03 -7.33 -6.11
CA PRO A 126 -8.00 -7.29 -5.08
C PRO A 126 -7.90 -8.65 -4.40
N PRO A 127 -6.68 -9.20 -4.28
CA PRO A 127 -6.47 -10.52 -3.69
C PRO A 127 -6.93 -10.54 -2.23
N LEU A 128 -7.62 -11.63 -1.84
CA LEU A 128 -7.92 -11.90 -0.44
C LEU A 128 -6.68 -12.38 0.33
N GLN A 129 -5.78 -13.04 -0.39
CA GLN A 129 -4.49 -13.54 0.07
C GLN A 129 -3.48 -13.30 -1.03
N LEU A 130 -2.25 -12.98 -0.65
CA LEU A 130 -1.15 -12.81 -1.61
C LEU A 130 -0.92 -14.12 -2.38
N SER A 131 -0.45 -14.01 -3.63
CA SER A 131 -0.38 -15.16 -4.51
C SER A 131 0.65 -16.21 -4.07
N LYS A 132 0.41 -17.50 -4.38
CA LYS A 132 1.39 -18.58 -4.11
C LYS A 132 2.80 -18.31 -4.64
N PRO A 133 2.99 -17.72 -5.85
CA PRO A 133 4.31 -17.33 -6.31
C PRO A 133 4.97 -16.28 -5.41
N PHE A 134 4.20 -15.30 -4.92
CA PHE A 134 4.69 -14.33 -3.94
C PHE A 134 5.11 -15.01 -2.64
N GLU A 135 4.29 -15.92 -2.11
CA GLU A 135 4.66 -16.72 -0.92
C GLU A 135 5.93 -17.54 -1.14
N GLY A 136 6.12 -18.08 -2.36
CA GLY A 136 7.34 -18.76 -2.77
C GLY A 136 8.58 -17.85 -2.75
N VAL A 137 8.45 -16.62 -3.25
CA VAL A 137 9.51 -15.59 -3.17
C VAL A 137 9.86 -15.30 -1.70
N VAL A 138 8.85 -15.08 -0.85
CA VAL A 138 9.06 -14.85 0.59
C VAL A 138 9.80 -16.03 1.24
N ALA A 139 9.35 -17.26 0.99
CA ALA A 139 9.97 -18.45 1.58
C ALA A 139 11.45 -18.60 1.17
N LEU A 140 11.78 -18.33 -0.09
CA LEU A 140 13.15 -18.37 -0.59
C LEU A 140 14.02 -17.29 0.06
N LEU A 141 13.52 -16.05 0.13
CA LEU A 141 14.27 -14.92 0.69
C LEU A 141 14.45 -15.04 2.21
N VAL A 142 13.46 -15.56 2.94
CA VAL A 142 13.59 -15.81 4.38
C VAL A 142 14.62 -16.91 4.67
N ALA A 143 14.72 -17.91 3.78
CA ALA A 143 15.74 -18.96 3.87
C ALA A 143 17.14 -18.48 3.43
N ASP A 144 17.23 -17.40 2.65
CA ASP A 144 18.50 -16.82 2.21
C ASP A 144 19.10 -15.94 3.31
N HIS A 145 20.25 -16.37 3.84
CA HIS A 145 20.94 -15.62 4.88
C HIS A 145 21.42 -14.24 4.40
N LEU A 146 21.77 -14.11 3.12
CA LEU A 146 22.21 -12.83 2.54
C LEU A 146 21.05 -11.83 2.45
N ALA A 147 19.82 -12.31 2.26
CA ALA A 147 18.63 -11.48 2.22
C ALA A 147 18.17 -11.02 3.61
N THR A 148 18.48 -11.80 4.66
CA THR A 148 18.05 -11.55 6.05
C THR A 148 19.10 -10.84 6.91
N GLN A 149 20.39 -10.90 6.55
CA GLN A 149 21.42 -10.15 7.28
C GLN A 149 21.37 -8.66 6.94
N ALA A 150 21.41 -7.83 7.99
CA ALA A 150 21.80 -6.43 7.86
C ALA A 150 23.27 -6.39 7.42
N SER A 151 23.50 -6.37 6.10
CA SER A 151 24.83 -6.35 5.49
C SER A 151 25.56 -5.06 5.87
N GLY A 152 26.23 -5.11 7.02
CA GLY A 152 26.98 -3.98 7.56
C GLY A 152 28.38 -3.84 7.01
N ASN A 153 29.03 -4.92 6.57
CA ASN A 153 30.48 -4.88 6.37
C ASN A 153 31.02 -5.63 5.14
N SER A 154 30.19 -6.10 4.20
CA SER A 154 30.72 -6.92 3.08
C SER A 154 31.31 -6.14 1.89
N LEU A 155 31.48 -4.81 1.99
CA LEU A 155 32.05 -3.99 0.90
C LEU A 155 33.50 -3.54 1.14
N LEU A 156 34.06 -3.74 2.34
CA LEU A 156 35.43 -3.30 2.67
C LEU A 156 36.45 -4.44 2.78
N GLY A 157 36.03 -5.69 2.59
CA GLY A 157 36.93 -6.84 2.59
C GLY A 157 36.83 -7.62 1.28
N THR A 158 37.96 -7.69 0.56
CA THR A 158 38.24 -8.60 -0.58
C THR A 158 37.52 -8.30 -1.91
N SER A 159 38.25 -7.67 -2.84
CA SER A 159 38.38 -8.07 -4.25
C SER A 159 37.12 -8.65 -4.93
N ALA A 160 35.96 -8.04 -4.79
CA ALA A 160 34.81 -8.35 -5.64
C ALA A 160 35.04 -7.65 -6.98
N GLN A 161 35.12 -8.43 -8.06
CA GLN A 161 35.18 -7.91 -9.42
C GLN A 161 33.97 -6.98 -9.67
N PRO A 162 34.11 -5.92 -10.49
CA PRO A 162 33.03 -4.95 -10.76
C PRO A 162 31.72 -5.55 -11.30
N PHE A 163 31.74 -6.81 -11.73
CA PHE A 163 30.57 -7.53 -12.27
C PHE A 163 29.70 -8.24 -11.22
N ASP A 164 30.19 -8.47 -9.99
CA ASP A 164 29.42 -9.16 -8.93
C ASP A 164 28.71 -8.20 -7.94
N ALA A 165 28.97 -6.89 -8.04
CA ALA A 165 28.36 -5.89 -7.16
C ALA A 165 26.83 -5.70 -7.38
N GLY A 166 26.29 -6.19 -8.50
CA GLY A 166 24.88 -6.07 -8.84
C GLY A 166 23.93 -7.07 -8.15
N ASP A 167 24.44 -8.21 -7.67
CA ASP A 167 23.61 -9.33 -7.17
C ASP A 167 23.44 -9.32 -5.63
N VAL A 168 24.35 -8.66 -4.90
CA VAL A 168 24.42 -8.77 -3.42
C VAL A 168 23.46 -7.81 -2.69
N GLY A 169 22.83 -6.84 -3.38
CA GLY A 169 21.99 -5.80 -2.75
C GLY A 169 20.48 -5.87 -3.02
N SER A 170 20.06 -6.64 -4.02
CA SER A 170 18.65 -6.72 -4.47
C SER A 170 17.76 -7.47 -3.48
N ARG A 171 18.22 -8.64 -2.99
CA ARG A 171 17.41 -9.57 -2.20
C ARG A 171 16.95 -9.03 -0.84
N PRO A 172 17.80 -8.36 -0.02
CA PRO A 172 17.33 -7.69 1.20
C PRO A 172 16.24 -6.64 0.93
N ARG A 173 16.37 -5.92 -0.20
CA ARG A 173 15.41 -4.90 -0.62
C ARG A 173 14.11 -5.51 -1.14
N ILE A 174 14.17 -6.63 -1.85
CA ILE A 174 12.98 -7.41 -2.24
C ILE A 174 12.26 -7.91 -0.98
N LEU A 175 12.99 -8.52 -0.03
CA LEU A 175 12.41 -9.04 1.22
C LEU A 175 11.73 -7.93 2.05
N SER A 176 12.42 -6.80 2.22
CA SER A 176 11.87 -5.62 2.91
C SER A 176 10.62 -5.08 2.21
N SER A 177 10.59 -5.12 0.89
CA SER A 177 9.42 -4.70 0.10
C SER A 177 8.27 -5.71 0.19
N CYS A 178 8.55 -7.02 0.23
CA CYS A 178 7.56 -8.05 0.52
C CYS A 178 6.94 -7.83 1.90
N TYR A 179 7.75 -7.54 2.92
CA TYR A 179 7.29 -7.18 4.26
C TYR A 179 6.35 -5.97 4.25
N ILE A 180 6.75 -4.87 3.59
CA ILE A 180 5.90 -3.67 3.47
C ILE A 180 4.56 -4.00 2.81
N LEU A 181 4.56 -4.76 1.71
CA LEU A 181 3.33 -5.12 1.00
C LEU A 181 2.41 -5.98 1.87
N ASP A 182 2.95 -6.98 2.57
CA ASP A 182 2.20 -7.84 3.48
C ASP A 182 1.56 -7.04 4.63
N ARG A 183 2.30 -6.13 5.26
CA ARG A 183 1.77 -5.28 6.34
C ARG A 183 0.69 -4.34 5.85
N GLN A 184 0.90 -3.68 4.72
CA GLN A 184 -0.13 -2.83 4.13
C GLN A 184 -1.37 -3.62 3.72
N HIS A 185 -1.21 -4.83 3.18
CA HIS A 185 -2.34 -5.68 2.80
C HIS A 185 -3.15 -6.11 4.02
N ALA A 186 -2.47 -6.50 5.10
CA ALA A 186 -3.10 -6.86 6.37
C ALA A 186 -3.84 -5.66 6.99
N VAL A 187 -3.16 -4.53 7.16
CA VAL A 187 -3.66 -3.36 7.87
C VAL A 187 -4.76 -2.63 7.08
N PHE A 188 -4.58 -2.38 5.79
CA PHE A 188 -5.53 -1.57 5.01
C PHE A 188 -6.80 -2.31 4.61
N PHE A 189 -6.74 -3.65 4.53
CA PHE A 189 -7.86 -4.46 4.04
C PHE A 189 -8.35 -5.49 5.06
N GLY A 190 -7.84 -5.46 6.30
CA GLY A 190 -8.23 -6.42 7.34
C GLY A 190 -7.91 -7.87 6.96
N ARG A 191 -6.72 -8.09 6.40
CA ARG A 191 -6.24 -9.41 5.93
C ARG A 191 -5.25 -10.02 6.90
N ARG A 192 -4.94 -11.30 6.71
CA ARG A 192 -3.98 -12.02 7.54
C ARG A 192 -2.56 -11.72 7.07
N LYS A 193 -1.67 -11.49 8.03
CA LYS A 193 -0.22 -11.36 7.83
C LYS A 193 0.40 -12.70 7.42
N ASN A 194 1.47 -12.66 6.63
CA ASN A 194 2.26 -13.83 6.34
C ASN A 194 3.11 -14.24 7.57
N PRO A 195 3.00 -15.49 8.06
CA PRO A 195 3.69 -15.91 9.27
C PRO A 195 5.21 -15.95 9.14
N LEU A 196 5.76 -16.17 7.94
CA LEU A 196 7.22 -16.17 7.73
C LEU A 196 7.80 -14.77 7.86
N LEU A 197 7.11 -13.76 7.32
CA LEU A 197 7.51 -12.36 7.44
C LEU A 197 7.40 -11.86 8.87
N ASP A 198 6.44 -12.40 9.64
CA ASP A 198 6.30 -12.10 11.06
C ASP A 198 7.52 -12.56 11.88
N GLN A 199 8.02 -13.77 11.60
CA GLN A 199 9.19 -14.34 12.25
C GLN A 199 10.48 -13.55 12.00
N VAL A 200 10.64 -12.96 10.81
CA VAL A 200 11.86 -12.21 10.44
C VAL A 200 11.75 -10.71 10.64
N SER A 201 10.59 -10.18 11.03
CA SER A 201 10.33 -8.74 11.17
C SER A 201 11.41 -7.98 11.96
N ARG A 202 11.93 -8.60 13.03
CA ARG A 202 12.98 -8.03 13.90
C ARG A 202 14.39 -8.10 13.32
N SER A 203 14.66 -9.07 12.44
CA SER A 203 15.95 -9.26 11.80
C SER A 203 16.08 -8.52 10.47
N LEU A 204 15.01 -7.92 9.96
CA LEU A 204 15.04 -7.13 8.73
C LEU A 204 16.09 -6.01 8.82
N ALA A 205 16.93 -5.98 7.80
CA ALA A 205 17.91 -4.92 7.59
C ALA A 205 17.19 -3.58 7.41
N TYR A 206 17.72 -2.52 8.01
CA TYR A 206 17.29 -1.18 7.64
C TYR A 206 17.82 -0.85 6.24
N PRO A 207 16.94 -0.49 5.30
CA PRO A 207 17.37 -0.30 3.93
C PRO A 207 18.21 0.94 3.77
N GLN A 208 19.22 0.84 2.90
CA GLN A 208 19.95 2.01 2.41
C GLN A 208 19.01 2.98 1.69
N PRO A 209 19.31 4.29 1.69
CA PRO A 209 18.56 5.25 0.90
C PRO A 209 18.50 4.85 -0.60
N HIS A 210 17.36 5.08 -1.25
CA HIS A 210 17.12 4.79 -2.67
C HIS A 210 18.13 5.48 -3.59
N LEU A 211 18.61 6.68 -3.22
CA LEU A 211 19.65 7.37 -3.98
C LEU A 211 20.94 6.56 -4.01
N VAL A 212 21.36 5.96 -2.88
CA VAL A 212 22.54 5.09 -2.81
C VAL A 212 22.31 3.83 -3.64
N TRP A 213 21.11 3.27 -3.59
CA TRP A 213 20.71 2.12 -4.40
C TRP A 213 20.83 2.38 -5.90
N ASP A 214 20.40 3.55 -6.38
CA ASP A 214 20.50 3.91 -7.79
C ASP A 214 21.93 4.26 -8.22
N MET A 215 22.79 4.66 -7.28
CA MET A 215 24.21 4.96 -7.50
C MET A 215 25.13 3.74 -7.49
N MET A 216 24.63 2.52 -7.26
CA MET A 216 25.42 1.25 -7.19
C MET A 216 26.11 0.82 -8.53
N GLY A 217 26.43 1.78 -9.41
CA GLY A 217 27.33 1.64 -10.55
C GLY A 217 28.34 2.80 -10.71
N ALA A 218 28.36 3.77 -9.80
CA ALA A 218 29.33 4.87 -9.75
C ALA A 218 30.14 4.76 -8.44
N GLU A 219 31.44 5.01 -8.47
CA GLU A 219 32.30 4.94 -7.27
C GLU A 219 31.76 5.85 -6.16
N VAL A 220 31.07 5.27 -5.16
CA VAL A 220 30.55 6.04 -4.02
C VAL A 220 31.67 6.23 -3.02
N GLY A 221 32.15 7.48 -2.89
CA GLY A 221 33.04 7.89 -1.82
C GLY A 221 32.43 7.60 -0.45
N GLY A 222 33.25 7.07 0.48
CA GLY A 222 32.85 6.41 1.74
C GLY A 222 32.12 7.24 2.82
N GLY A 223 31.42 8.32 2.47
CA GLY A 223 30.67 9.16 3.40
C GLY A 223 29.18 8.81 3.58
N LEU A 224 28.57 8.04 2.67
CA LEU A 224 27.12 7.77 2.66
C LEU A 224 26.70 6.40 3.24
N GLY A 225 27.66 5.55 3.65
CA GLY A 225 27.41 4.17 4.11
C GLY A 225 27.00 4.02 5.58
N GLY A 226 26.72 5.12 6.29
CA GLY A 226 26.60 5.13 7.76
C GLY A 226 25.43 4.35 8.37
N LEU A 227 24.47 3.88 7.55
CA LEU A 227 23.30 3.10 8.01
C LEU A 227 23.38 1.63 7.61
N SER A 228 24.42 1.23 6.86
CA SER A 228 24.55 -0.13 6.36
C SER A 228 24.91 -1.04 7.53
N GLY A 229 23.99 -1.93 7.91
CA GLY A 229 24.25 -2.97 8.91
C GLY A 229 23.38 -2.97 10.16
N SER A 230 22.54 -1.96 10.38
CA SER A 230 21.58 -1.99 11.48
C SER A 230 20.30 -2.73 11.08
N THR A 231 19.70 -3.45 12.02
CA THR A 231 18.35 -3.99 11.87
C THR A 231 17.30 -2.96 12.27
N LEU A 232 16.06 -3.12 11.81
CA LEU A 232 14.94 -2.26 12.23
C LEU A 232 14.79 -2.21 13.75
N HIS A 233 14.86 -3.37 14.41
CA HIS A 233 14.77 -3.48 15.86
C HIS A 233 15.85 -2.65 16.58
N HIS A 234 17.10 -2.71 16.10
CA HIS A 234 18.19 -1.95 16.69
C HIS A 234 17.98 -0.44 16.55
N ILE A 235 17.38 0.02 15.45
CA ILE A 235 17.09 1.45 15.24
C ILE A 235 16.03 1.95 16.20
N VAL A 236 14.99 1.14 16.44
CA VAL A 236 13.94 1.49 17.42
C VAL A 236 14.51 1.56 18.83
N ASP A 237 15.34 0.58 19.23
CA ASP A 237 15.96 0.54 20.57
C ASP A 237 17.06 1.57 20.79
N SER A 238 17.63 2.12 19.70
CA SER A 238 18.65 3.15 19.80
C SER A 238 18.03 4.44 20.33
N THR A 239 18.68 5.08 21.31
CA THR A 239 18.23 6.40 21.80
C THR A 239 18.25 7.41 20.66
N ALA A 240 17.30 8.36 20.64
CA ALA A 240 17.26 9.45 19.64
C ALA A 240 18.63 10.15 19.47
N SER A 241 19.43 10.28 20.53
CA SER A 241 20.79 10.88 20.47
C SER A 241 21.86 9.99 19.81
N SER A 242 21.66 8.67 19.82
CA SER A 242 22.58 7.66 19.29
C SER A 242 22.14 7.09 17.94
N ARG A 243 20.94 7.45 17.45
CA ARG A 243 20.47 7.09 16.11
C ARG A 243 21.39 7.76 15.08
N PRO A 244 22.14 6.99 14.28
CA PRO A 244 22.97 7.57 13.23
C PRO A 244 22.06 8.30 12.24
N GLY A 245 22.28 9.61 12.04
CA GLY A 245 21.56 10.38 11.03
C GLY A 245 20.50 11.38 11.51
N ASN A 246 20.60 11.94 12.73
CA ASN A 246 19.75 13.04 13.25
C ASN A 246 19.64 14.33 12.39
N SER A 247 20.04 14.31 11.11
CA SER A 247 19.81 15.41 10.16
C SER A 247 19.81 15.00 8.67
N ILE A 248 19.80 13.70 8.32
CA ILE A 248 19.72 13.28 6.91
C ILE A 248 18.37 12.59 6.70
N GLY A 249 17.45 13.31 6.03
CA GLY A 249 16.06 12.92 5.87
C GLY A 249 15.88 11.47 5.40
N CYS A 250 15.06 10.73 6.13
CA CYS A 250 14.55 9.44 5.67
C CYS A 250 13.89 9.64 4.32
N ASP A 251 14.30 8.86 3.33
CA ASP A 251 13.59 8.87 2.06
C ASP A 251 12.24 8.14 2.18
N MET A 252 11.43 8.23 1.13
CA MET A 252 10.11 7.62 1.14
C MET A 252 10.17 6.11 1.46
N TYR A 253 11.14 5.37 0.94
CA TYR A 253 11.22 3.92 1.16
C TYR A 253 11.55 3.57 2.62
N GLN A 254 12.50 4.30 3.21
CA GLN A 254 12.83 4.20 4.63
C GLN A 254 11.63 4.56 5.51
N CYS A 255 10.88 5.61 5.17
CA CYS A 255 9.64 5.92 5.87
C CYS A 255 8.62 4.77 5.80
N ARG A 256 8.49 4.12 4.63
CA ARG A 256 7.53 3.02 4.46
C ARG A 256 7.84 1.84 5.35
N ILE A 257 9.11 1.42 5.42
CA ILE A 257 9.49 0.30 6.28
C ILE A 257 9.35 0.67 7.75
N SER A 258 9.68 1.90 8.14
CA SER A 258 9.50 2.40 9.50
C SER A 258 8.04 2.40 9.93
N ILE A 259 7.13 2.87 9.07
CA ILE A 259 5.68 2.88 9.34
C ILE A 259 5.12 1.45 9.40
N ALA A 260 5.55 0.56 8.50
CA ALA A 260 5.16 -0.85 8.53
C ALA A 260 5.65 -1.55 9.82
N TYR A 261 6.85 -1.21 10.29
CA TYR A 261 7.40 -1.75 11.54
C TYR A 261 6.68 -1.19 12.78
N LEU A 262 6.42 0.12 12.83
CA LEU A 262 5.60 0.75 13.86
C LEU A 262 4.23 0.07 13.98
N SER A 263 3.64 -0.32 12.85
CA SER A 263 2.34 -0.98 12.89
C SER A 263 2.35 -2.37 13.53
N ASP A 264 3.51 -3.03 13.56
CA ASP A 264 3.68 -4.34 14.19
C ASP A 264 4.03 -4.24 15.67
N LEU A 265 4.74 -3.18 16.10
CA LEU A 265 5.10 -2.99 17.51
C LEU A 265 3.87 -2.92 18.41
N GLY A 266 2.81 -2.25 17.93
CA GLY A 266 1.52 -2.17 18.64
C GLY A 266 0.87 -3.54 18.86
N ASP A 267 1.06 -4.50 17.94
CA ASP A 267 0.50 -5.85 18.06
C ASP A 267 1.36 -6.75 18.98
N GLN A 268 2.65 -6.45 19.12
CA GLN A 268 3.60 -7.28 19.88
C GLN A 268 3.76 -6.88 21.36
N GLY A 269 3.05 -5.85 21.83
CA GLY A 269 3.09 -5.41 23.24
C GLY A 269 4.45 -4.86 23.68
N PHE A 270 5.11 -4.12 22.79
CA PHE A 270 6.44 -3.52 23.02
C PHE A 270 6.42 -2.41 24.09
N ASP A 271 7.59 -1.99 24.59
CA ASP A 271 7.73 -0.88 25.53
C ASP A 271 7.18 0.43 24.93
N SER A 272 6.13 0.98 25.55
CA SER A 272 5.40 2.17 25.09
C SER A 272 6.34 3.36 24.89
N ALA A 273 7.37 3.51 25.74
CA ALA A 273 8.24 4.68 25.71
C ALA A 273 9.16 4.71 24.47
N ALA A 274 9.78 3.59 24.13
CA ALA A 274 10.64 3.48 22.94
C ALA A 274 9.82 3.56 21.63
N GLN A 275 8.60 3.00 21.65
CA GLN A 275 7.67 3.11 20.53
C GLN A 275 7.20 4.55 20.31
N GLU A 276 6.87 5.28 21.37
CA GLU A 276 6.47 6.69 21.31
C GLU A 276 7.60 7.59 20.79
N ASP A 277 8.83 7.38 21.28
CA ASP A 277 10.02 8.11 20.82
C ASP A 277 10.29 7.86 19.33
N TYR A 278 10.25 6.60 18.88
CA TYR A 278 10.41 6.26 17.47
C TYR A 278 9.25 6.76 16.59
N ALA A 279 8.01 6.76 17.11
CA ALA A 279 6.88 7.35 16.40
C ALA A 279 7.06 8.86 16.23
N GLN A 280 7.66 9.55 17.21
CA GLN A 280 7.97 10.98 17.12
C GLN A 280 9.03 11.27 16.06
N ASP A 281 10.04 10.42 15.94
CA ASP A 281 11.04 10.52 14.86
C ASP A 281 10.39 10.37 13.48
N VAL A 282 9.50 9.38 13.30
CA VAL A 282 8.77 9.19 12.05
C VAL A 282 7.88 10.40 11.73
N LYS A 283 7.28 11.03 12.75
CA LYS A 283 6.45 12.24 12.58
C LYS A 283 7.22 13.42 11.99
N SER A 284 8.50 13.60 12.35
CA SER A 284 9.32 14.69 11.80
C SER A 284 9.44 14.66 10.27
N VAL A 285 9.34 13.47 9.66
CA VAL A 285 9.43 13.30 8.20
C VAL A 285 8.10 13.60 7.49
N LEU A 286 6.97 13.51 8.22
CA LEU A 286 5.64 13.76 7.67
C LEU A 286 5.47 15.22 7.26
N GLU A 287 6.08 16.15 8.01
CA GLU A 287 6.03 17.60 7.72
C GLU A 287 6.60 17.95 6.34
N VAL A 288 7.48 17.13 5.79
CA VAL A 288 8.21 17.39 4.55
C VAL A 288 7.59 16.65 3.35
N SER A 289 6.72 15.67 3.58
CA SER A 289 6.19 14.81 2.52
C SER A 289 4.74 14.44 2.74
N ALA A 290 3.84 15.06 1.96
CA ALA A 290 2.41 14.71 1.92
C ALA A 290 2.18 13.22 1.63
N ARG A 291 3.10 12.58 0.87
CA ARG A 291 3.07 11.15 0.60
C ARG A 291 3.36 10.31 1.85
N ALA A 292 4.37 10.69 2.62
CA ALA A 292 4.70 10.01 3.87
C ALA A 292 3.60 10.24 4.92
N ALA A 293 3.10 11.47 5.02
CA ALA A 293 1.98 11.86 5.87
C ALA A 293 0.74 11.02 5.58
N LEU A 294 0.31 10.94 4.30
CA LEU A 294 -0.88 10.16 3.93
C LEU A 294 -0.70 8.68 4.30
N LEU A 295 0.47 8.10 4.04
CA LEU A 295 0.76 6.72 4.42
C LEU A 295 0.68 6.51 5.94
N TYR A 296 1.32 7.38 6.71
CA TYR A 296 1.33 7.30 8.16
C TYR A 296 -0.09 7.36 8.73
N HIS A 297 -0.85 8.39 8.37
CA HIS A 297 -2.20 8.57 8.87
C HIS A 297 -3.13 7.45 8.43
N THR A 298 -2.99 6.93 7.21
CA THR A 298 -3.75 5.75 6.77
C THR A 298 -3.45 4.54 7.64
N THR A 299 -2.17 4.24 7.89
CA THR A 299 -1.76 3.12 8.75
C THR A 299 -2.26 3.28 10.17
N MET A 300 -2.07 4.45 10.79
CA MET A 300 -2.50 4.69 12.17
C MET A 300 -4.03 4.68 12.30
N LEU A 301 -4.76 5.25 11.33
CA LEU A 301 -6.23 5.14 11.27
C LEU A 301 -6.64 3.68 11.31
N CYS A 302 -6.00 2.83 10.49
CA CYS A 302 -6.35 1.42 10.41
C CYS A 302 -6.06 0.65 11.70
N GLN A 303 -4.97 0.98 12.41
CA GLN A 303 -4.67 0.40 13.71
C GLN A 303 -5.70 0.78 14.78
N HIS A 304 -6.23 1.99 14.71
CA HIS A 304 -7.17 2.50 15.70
C HIS A 304 -8.65 2.17 15.41
N ALA A 305 -9.02 1.80 14.16
CA ALA A 305 -10.42 1.74 13.72
C ALA A 305 -11.02 0.33 13.53
N HIS A 306 -10.31 -0.75 13.89
CA HIS A 306 -10.75 -2.14 13.67
C HIS A 306 -11.28 -2.35 12.23
N VAL A 307 -10.45 -2.03 11.24
CA VAL A 307 -10.86 -1.88 9.82
C VAL A 307 -11.67 -3.07 9.28
N ARG A 308 -11.34 -4.30 9.68
CA ARG A 308 -12.05 -5.48 9.17
C ARG A 308 -13.53 -5.45 9.55
N ASP A 309 -13.84 -5.21 10.82
CA ASP A 309 -15.22 -5.17 11.32
C ASP A 309 -15.96 -3.97 10.76
N LEU A 310 -15.30 -2.81 10.73
CA LEU A 310 -15.87 -1.59 10.17
C LEU A 310 -16.24 -1.75 8.70
N LEU A 311 -15.37 -2.37 7.89
CA LEU A 311 -15.66 -2.67 6.49
C LEU A 311 -16.77 -3.72 6.34
N ALA A 312 -16.82 -4.73 7.22
CA ALA A 312 -17.88 -5.73 7.20
C ALA A 312 -19.25 -5.09 7.48
N VAL A 313 -19.32 -4.18 8.46
CA VAL A 313 -20.56 -3.45 8.77
C VAL A 313 -20.95 -2.54 7.61
N ALA A 314 -20.05 -1.68 7.15
CA ALA A 314 -20.32 -0.76 6.04
C ALA A 314 -20.67 -1.50 4.73
N GLY A 315 -20.10 -2.70 4.54
CA GLY A 315 -20.32 -3.56 3.39
C GLY A 315 -21.46 -4.57 3.53
N GLU A 316 -22.27 -4.52 4.60
CA GLU A 316 -23.39 -5.46 4.83
C GLU A 316 -22.94 -6.94 4.81
N SER A 317 -21.98 -7.30 5.66
CA SER A 317 -21.27 -8.62 5.76
C SER A 317 -20.17 -8.87 4.72
N TRP A 318 -19.84 -7.88 3.89
CA TRP A 318 -18.75 -7.98 2.91
C TRP A 318 -17.56 -7.11 3.31
N VAL A 319 -16.40 -7.74 3.48
CA VAL A 319 -15.10 -7.08 3.56
C VAL A 319 -14.53 -7.02 2.14
N MET A 320 -15.02 -6.06 1.36
CA MET A 320 -14.76 -5.91 -0.07
C MET A 320 -15.18 -7.17 -0.85
N ALA A 321 -14.23 -7.96 -1.35
CA ALA A 321 -14.49 -9.17 -2.12
C ALA A 321 -14.67 -10.44 -1.26
N GLU A 322 -14.55 -10.35 0.06
CA GLU A 322 -14.74 -11.46 1.00
C GLU A 322 -16.07 -11.30 1.72
N LYS A 323 -16.94 -12.30 1.64
CA LYS A 323 -18.11 -12.39 2.51
C LYS A 323 -17.72 -13.06 3.83
N MET A 324 -18.23 -12.54 4.94
CA MET A 324 -18.05 -13.18 6.26
C MET A 324 -18.58 -14.62 6.27
N GLY A 325 -17.96 -15.48 7.08
CA GLY A 325 -18.21 -16.92 7.09
C GLY A 325 -19.56 -17.30 7.69
N SER A 326 -20.09 -16.49 8.60
CA SER A 326 -21.39 -16.72 9.23
C SER A 326 -22.12 -15.45 9.65
N GLN A 327 -23.43 -15.56 9.89
CA GLN A 327 -24.23 -14.47 10.45
C GLN A 327 -23.77 -14.10 11.88
N ALA A 328 -23.32 -15.08 12.67
CA ALA A 328 -22.84 -14.85 14.02
C ALA A 328 -21.55 -14.01 14.05
N GLU A 329 -20.62 -14.27 13.12
CA GLU A 329 -19.44 -13.43 12.93
C GLU A 329 -19.83 -12.00 12.55
N TYR A 330 -20.78 -11.84 11.62
CA TYR A 330 -21.25 -10.51 11.22
C TYR A 330 -21.88 -9.73 12.38
N THR A 331 -22.74 -10.38 13.17
CA THR A 331 -23.33 -9.78 14.36
C THR A 331 -22.27 -9.41 15.40
N ALA A 332 -21.22 -10.22 15.58
CA ALA A 332 -20.09 -9.87 16.44
C ALA A 332 -19.39 -8.59 15.94
N SER A 333 -19.08 -8.50 14.64
CA SER A 333 -18.50 -7.29 14.04
C SER A 333 -19.39 -6.05 14.21
N GLN A 334 -20.72 -6.19 14.13
CA GLN A 334 -21.66 -5.08 14.40
C GLN A 334 -21.55 -4.59 15.85
N ILE A 335 -21.55 -5.52 16.81
CA ILE A 335 -21.41 -5.21 18.25
C ILE A 335 -20.07 -4.55 18.53
N ASP A 336 -18.97 -5.12 18.04
CA ASP A 336 -17.61 -4.64 18.29
C ASP A 336 -17.40 -3.25 17.69
N THR A 337 -17.86 -3.04 16.44
CA THR A 337 -17.77 -1.72 15.79
C THR A 337 -18.61 -0.68 16.52
N ARG A 338 -19.82 -1.04 16.99
CA ARG A 338 -20.66 -0.13 17.78
C ARG A 338 -19.98 0.25 19.09
N GLN A 339 -19.44 -0.72 19.81
CA GLN A 339 -18.75 -0.50 21.09
C GLN A 339 -17.52 0.39 20.91
N TRP A 340 -16.70 0.10 19.88
CA TRP A 340 -15.56 0.95 19.51
C TRP A 340 -16.00 2.39 19.20
N ALA A 341 -17.04 2.57 18.40
CA ALA A 341 -17.52 3.89 18.01
C ALA A 341 -18.16 4.69 19.19
N MET A 342 -18.64 3.98 20.24
CA MET A 342 -19.15 4.58 21.47
C MET A 342 -18.06 5.04 22.44
N ASP A 343 -16.85 4.51 22.33
CA ASP A 343 -15.75 4.74 23.30
C ASP A 343 -15.08 6.12 23.15
N ALA A 344 -15.84 7.18 22.87
CA ALA A 344 -15.30 8.54 22.69
C ALA A 344 -15.17 9.34 24.00
N SER A 345 -15.35 8.68 25.15
CA SER A 345 -15.46 9.30 26.48
C SER A 345 -14.14 9.90 26.97
N HIS A 346 -13.01 9.29 26.60
CA HIS A 346 -11.67 9.75 26.98
C HIS A 346 -10.96 10.50 25.83
N GLU A 347 -10.17 11.53 26.17
CA GLU A 347 -9.34 12.25 25.19
C GLU A 347 -8.33 11.33 24.50
N SER A 348 -7.81 10.32 25.20
CA SER A 348 -6.91 9.29 24.68
C SER A 348 -7.62 8.06 24.11
N SER A 349 -8.92 8.16 23.80
CA SER A 349 -9.65 7.03 23.24
C SER A 349 -9.16 6.64 21.84
N VAL A 350 -9.24 5.35 21.56
CA VAL A 350 -8.81 4.77 20.28
C VAL A 350 -9.65 5.34 19.12
N VAL A 351 -10.95 5.55 19.33
CA VAL A 351 -11.83 6.20 18.34
C VAL A 351 -11.44 7.65 18.05
N ARG A 352 -11.02 8.43 19.06
CA ARG A 352 -10.58 9.82 18.85
C ARG A 352 -9.25 9.86 18.10
N SER A 353 -8.36 8.90 18.33
CA SER A 353 -7.13 8.72 17.56
C SER A 353 -7.43 8.37 16.09
N ALA A 354 -8.37 7.44 15.85
CA ALA A 354 -8.84 7.12 14.49
C ALA A 354 -9.45 8.32 13.78
N LEU A 355 -10.28 9.11 14.46
CA LEU A 355 -10.87 10.34 13.92
C LEU A 355 -9.82 11.39 13.59
N THR A 356 -8.83 11.58 14.46
CA THR A 356 -7.71 12.51 14.22
C THR A 356 -7.04 12.16 12.89
N HIS A 357 -6.66 10.89 12.71
CA HIS A 357 -6.05 10.46 11.45
C HIS A 357 -7.00 10.50 10.25
N ALA A 358 -8.31 10.30 10.45
CA ALA A 358 -9.29 10.47 9.38
C ALA A 358 -9.33 11.92 8.87
N LEU A 359 -9.31 12.90 9.77
CA LEU A 359 -9.30 14.31 9.40
C LEU A 359 -7.99 14.71 8.72
N GLU A 360 -6.84 14.26 9.22
CA GLU A 360 -5.52 14.48 8.59
C GLU A 360 -5.47 13.91 7.16
N ILE A 361 -6.05 12.71 6.92
CA ILE A 361 -6.16 12.13 5.57
C ILE A 361 -6.96 13.05 4.63
N LEU A 362 -8.08 13.60 5.10
CA LEU A 362 -8.91 14.51 4.31
C LEU A 362 -8.16 15.82 4.03
N GLU A 363 -7.48 16.39 5.03
CA GLU A 363 -6.68 17.61 4.89
C GLU A 363 -5.54 17.44 3.89
N ILE A 364 -4.77 16.34 4.02
CA ILE A 364 -3.68 16.02 3.10
C ILE A 364 -4.21 15.85 1.69
N HIS A 365 -5.35 15.19 1.49
CA HIS A 365 -5.94 15.03 0.16
C HIS A 365 -6.43 16.37 -0.42
N GLN A 366 -7.01 17.24 0.42
CA GLN A 366 -7.46 18.57 -0.01
C GLN A 366 -6.28 19.44 -0.46
N ALA A 367 -5.18 19.42 0.28
CA ALA A 367 -3.95 20.14 -0.06
C ALA A 367 -3.18 19.49 -1.22
N ASN A 368 -3.18 18.16 -1.30
CA ASN A 368 -2.41 17.37 -2.26
C ASN A 368 -3.26 16.26 -2.90
N PRO A 369 -4.13 16.59 -3.87
CA PRO A 369 -5.03 15.62 -4.51
C PRO A 369 -4.34 14.52 -5.30
N LYS A 370 -3.01 14.56 -5.49
CA LYS A 370 -2.23 13.54 -6.18
C LYS A 370 -0.90 13.29 -5.46
N THR A 371 -0.95 12.51 -4.38
CA THR A 371 0.26 12.11 -3.63
C THR A 371 1.12 11.09 -4.40
N GLY A 372 0.52 10.37 -5.36
CA GLY A 372 1.16 9.30 -6.12
C GLY A 372 1.15 7.93 -5.42
N LEU A 373 0.53 7.80 -4.25
CA LEU A 373 0.30 6.50 -3.62
C LEU A 373 -0.79 5.72 -4.37
N LEU A 374 -0.55 4.43 -4.57
CA LEU A 374 -1.50 3.55 -5.28
C LEU A 374 -2.82 3.32 -4.52
N PHE A 375 -2.88 3.65 -3.23
CA PHE A 375 -4.05 3.47 -2.37
C PHE A 375 -4.67 4.79 -1.90
N GLN A 376 -4.34 5.93 -2.51
CA GLN A 376 -4.83 7.23 -2.05
C GLN A 376 -6.36 7.32 -2.00
N GLU A 377 -7.05 6.76 -3.00
CA GLU A 377 -8.52 6.74 -3.05
C GLU A 377 -9.09 5.85 -1.94
N TRP A 378 -8.37 4.79 -1.59
CA TRP A 378 -8.72 3.90 -0.50
C TRP A 378 -8.57 4.57 0.87
N ALA A 379 -7.55 5.43 1.04
CA ALA A 379 -7.32 6.17 2.27
C ALA A 379 -8.50 7.12 2.61
N ILE A 380 -8.94 7.92 1.63
CA ILE A 380 -10.08 8.83 1.84
C ILE A 380 -11.40 8.07 2.05
N TYR A 381 -11.55 6.89 1.42
CA TYR A 381 -12.67 6.00 1.67
C TYR A 381 -12.69 5.54 3.14
N LEU A 382 -11.58 5.00 3.65
CA LEU A 382 -11.48 4.56 5.04
C LEU A 382 -11.75 5.70 6.02
N ALA A 383 -11.19 6.89 5.78
CA ALA A 383 -11.45 8.08 6.58
C ALA A 383 -12.95 8.42 6.64
N SER A 384 -13.64 8.38 5.49
CA SER A 384 -15.07 8.66 5.41
C SER A 384 -15.93 7.65 6.17
N VAL A 385 -15.55 6.36 6.16
CA VAL A 385 -16.26 5.29 6.86
C VAL A 385 -16.08 5.42 8.38
N VAL A 386 -14.89 5.78 8.85
CA VAL A 386 -14.63 6.09 10.28
C VAL A 386 -15.49 7.25 10.76
N ILE A 387 -15.53 8.34 9.99
CA ILE A 387 -16.37 9.52 10.30
C ILE A 387 -17.85 9.15 10.32
N TRP A 388 -18.29 8.33 9.37
CA TRP A 388 -19.66 7.81 9.32
C TRP A 388 -20.03 7.01 10.56
N ALA A 389 -19.22 6.02 10.96
CA ALA A 389 -19.49 5.18 12.11
C ALA A 389 -19.62 6.02 13.39
N ARG A 390 -18.76 7.03 13.55
CA ARG A 390 -18.85 7.95 14.69
C ARG A 390 -20.13 8.76 14.68
N ALA A 391 -20.54 9.28 13.52
CA ALA A 391 -21.76 10.06 13.38
C ALA A 391 -23.01 9.22 13.68
N TYR A 392 -23.03 7.97 13.21
CA TYR A 392 -24.15 7.07 13.42
C TYR A 392 -24.42 6.82 14.91
N VAL A 393 -23.36 6.62 15.70
CA VAL A 393 -23.48 6.41 17.14
C VAL A 393 -23.78 7.73 17.87
N GLY A 394 -23.13 8.83 17.47
CA GLY A 394 -23.25 10.13 18.14
C GLY A 394 -24.56 10.89 17.92
N ASP A 395 -25.24 10.65 16.79
CA ASP A 395 -26.43 11.38 16.39
C ASP A 395 -27.67 10.46 16.33
N GLU A 396 -28.05 9.95 17.51
CA GLU A 396 -29.23 9.07 17.63
C GLU A 396 -30.51 9.75 17.15
N SER A 397 -30.59 11.08 17.31
CA SER A 397 -31.75 11.89 16.94
C SER A 397 -32.03 11.93 15.43
N SER A 398 -30.98 11.75 14.62
CA SER A 398 -31.08 11.72 13.16
C SER A 398 -31.35 10.32 12.59
N ARG A 399 -31.44 9.28 13.43
CA ARG A 399 -31.69 7.91 12.99
C ARG A 399 -33.12 7.75 12.47
N ARG A 400 -33.27 7.04 11.36
CA ARG A 400 -34.56 6.79 10.71
C ARG A 400 -35.01 5.35 10.90
N LEU A 401 -36.27 5.19 11.30
CA LEU A 401 -36.94 3.89 11.49
C LEU A 401 -37.38 3.21 10.17
N ARG A 402 -37.29 3.88 9.01
CA ARG A 402 -37.79 3.38 7.72
C ARG A 402 -36.79 3.57 6.59
N LEU A 403 -36.85 2.65 5.62
CA LEU A 403 -36.28 2.79 4.27
C LEU A 403 -36.75 4.10 3.64
N SER A 404 -35.89 5.13 3.65
CA SER A 404 -36.17 6.35 2.90
C SER A 404 -35.92 6.08 1.43
N ILE A 405 -37.00 6.03 0.62
CA ILE A 405 -36.87 6.21 -0.82
C ILE A 405 -36.27 7.61 -1.02
N PRO A 406 -35.12 7.76 -1.70
CA PRO A 406 -34.53 9.07 -1.95
C PRO A 406 -35.58 9.96 -2.62
N SER A 407 -35.91 11.10 -2.00
CA SER A 407 -36.81 12.04 -2.64
C SER A 407 -36.12 12.59 -3.89
N PRO A 408 -36.71 12.49 -5.09
CA PRO A 408 -36.12 13.07 -6.31
C PRO A 408 -35.97 14.60 -6.24
N THR A 409 -36.50 15.24 -5.19
CA THR A 409 -36.42 16.67 -4.93
C THR A 409 -35.34 17.08 -3.92
N GLU A 410 -34.55 16.16 -3.35
CA GLU A 410 -33.41 16.58 -2.51
C GLU A 410 -32.40 17.35 -3.39
N PRO A 411 -32.11 18.63 -3.07
CA PRO A 411 -31.13 19.40 -3.83
C PRO A 411 -29.76 18.72 -3.70
N ARG A 412 -29.13 18.45 -4.85
CA ARG A 412 -27.76 17.93 -4.86
C ARG A 412 -26.84 19.04 -4.35
N ALA A 413 -26.10 18.74 -3.27
CA ALA A 413 -25.04 19.63 -2.81
C ALA A 413 -24.05 19.85 -3.96
N SER A 414 -23.73 21.11 -4.20
CA SER A 414 -22.70 21.50 -5.17
C SER A 414 -21.32 21.07 -4.69
N ALA A 415 -20.38 20.92 -5.63
CA ALA A 415 -18.99 20.58 -5.29
C ALA A 415 -18.38 21.59 -4.29
N GLN A 416 -18.70 22.88 -4.43
CA GLN A 416 -18.22 23.93 -3.54
C GLN A 416 -18.78 23.80 -2.12
N GLU A 417 -20.06 23.47 -1.96
CA GLU A 417 -20.67 23.22 -0.65
C GLU A 417 -20.04 22.00 0.04
N LEU A 418 -19.73 20.96 -0.73
CA LEU A 418 -19.04 19.77 -0.21
C LEU A 418 -17.61 20.10 0.25
N GLU A 419 -16.84 20.84 -0.54
CA GLU A 419 -15.49 21.31 -0.15
C GLU A 419 -15.52 22.16 1.13
N GLN A 420 -16.51 23.05 1.24
CA GLN A 420 -16.68 23.88 2.44
C GLN A 420 -17.07 23.03 3.65
N ALA A 421 -17.92 22.01 3.47
CA ALA A 421 -18.27 21.08 4.53
C ALA A 421 -17.04 20.32 5.03
N ILE A 422 -16.17 19.83 4.14
CA ILE A 422 -14.90 19.17 4.51
C ILE A 422 -14.01 20.11 5.32
N THR A 423 -13.82 21.33 4.83
CA THR A 423 -13.02 22.36 5.52
C THR A 423 -13.56 22.62 6.94
N ASN A 424 -14.89 22.68 7.08
CA ASN A 424 -15.52 22.83 8.38
C ASN A 424 -15.28 21.61 9.29
N VAL A 425 -15.40 20.37 8.77
CA VAL A 425 -15.14 19.15 9.56
C VAL A 425 -13.71 19.16 10.10
N ILE A 426 -12.73 19.46 9.24
CA ILE A 426 -11.32 19.52 9.59
C ILE A 426 -11.10 20.57 10.67
N SER A 427 -11.62 21.79 10.47
CA SER A 427 -11.44 22.91 11.42
C SER A 427 -12.05 22.67 12.79
N ASN A 428 -13.14 21.89 12.87
CA ASN A 428 -13.79 21.54 14.12
C ASN A 428 -13.01 20.48 14.92
N GLY A 429 -12.15 19.72 14.25
CA GLY A 429 -11.28 18.73 14.87
C GLY A 429 -12.00 17.47 15.38
N PRO A 430 -11.25 16.51 15.94
CA PRO A 430 -11.74 15.18 16.31
C PRO A 430 -12.63 15.17 17.56
N ALA A 431 -12.66 16.26 18.33
CA ALA A 431 -13.49 16.40 19.53
C ALA A 431 -14.91 16.88 19.23
N ALA A 432 -15.17 17.39 18.01
CA ALA A 432 -16.47 17.93 17.65
C ALA A 432 -17.53 16.83 17.53
N ASN A 433 -18.79 17.21 17.79
CA ASN A 433 -19.92 16.32 17.57
C ASN A 433 -20.19 16.17 16.07
N ILE A 434 -19.88 15.00 15.52
CA ILE A 434 -20.08 14.71 14.10
C ILE A 434 -21.55 14.34 13.90
N THR A 435 -22.31 15.22 13.27
CA THR A 435 -23.71 14.97 12.92
C THR A 435 -23.84 14.09 11.69
N TRP A 436 -25.00 13.48 11.49
CA TRP A 436 -25.29 12.72 10.28
C TRP A 436 -25.13 13.57 9.00
N GLN A 437 -25.56 14.82 9.01
CA GLN A 437 -25.43 15.69 7.82
C GLN A 437 -23.98 15.93 7.44
N LEU A 438 -23.12 16.13 8.44
CA LEU A 438 -21.68 16.31 8.22
C LEU A 438 -21.06 15.05 7.61
N ALA A 439 -21.38 13.88 8.18
CA ALA A 439 -20.93 12.60 7.64
C ALA A 439 -21.46 12.36 6.22
N LYS A 440 -22.73 12.68 5.93
CA LYS A 440 -23.30 12.58 4.57
C LYS A 440 -22.54 13.46 3.57
N SER A 441 -22.18 14.69 3.95
CA SER A 441 -21.34 15.56 3.12
C SER A 441 -19.94 14.97 2.89
N VAL A 442 -19.30 14.40 3.91
CA VAL A 442 -17.99 13.74 3.78
C VAL A 442 -18.09 12.53 2.83
N LEU A 443 -19.11 11.70 2.97
CA LEU A 443 -19.35 10.53 2.10
C LEU A 443 -19.57 10.95 0.64
N LEU A 444 -20.38 11.99 0.40
CA LEU A 444 -20.64 12.54 -0.94
C LEU A 444 -19.38 13.14 -1.57
N TRP A 445 -18.62 13.92 -0.81
CA TRP A 445 -17.34 14.48 -1.26
C TRP A 445 -16.36 13.37 -1.64
N THR A 446 -16.20 12.37 -0.76
CA THR A 446 -15.30 11.22 -0.97
C THR A 446 -15.68 10.47 -2.23
N LYS A 447 -16.98 10.20 -2.41
CA LYS A 447 -17.51 9.56 -3.62
C LYS A 447 -17.14 10.36 -4.88
N GLY A 448 -17.36 11.68 -4.88
CA GLY A 448 -16.99 12.55 -5.99
C GLY A 448 -15.49 12.50 -6.32
N LYS A 449 -14.62 12.54 -5.32
CA LYS A 449 -13.15 12.45 -5.52
C LYS A 449 -12.71 11.11 -6.11
N ILE A 450 -13.34 10.00 -5.73
CA ILE A 450 -13.04 8.70 -6.31
C ILE A 450 -13.56 8.61 -7.76
N GLU A 451 -14.75 9.16 -8.05
CA GLU A 451 -15.33 9.18 -9.40
C GLU A 451 -14.53 10.06 -10.39
N GLU A 452 -13.93 11.15 -9.92
CA GLU A 452 -13.04 12.00 -10.74
C GLU A 452 -11.79 11.25 -11.23
N LEU A 453 -11.33 10.26 -10.47
CA LEU A 453 -10.12 9.48 -10.75
C LEU A 453 -10.39 8.13 -11.42
N ASP A 454 -11.53 7.48 -11.14
CA ASP A 454 -11.92 6.18 -11.72
C ASP A 454 -12.79 6.35 -12.96
N VAL A 455 -12.17 6.48 -14.13
CA VAL A 455 -12.87 6.68 -15.41
C VAL A 455 -12.44 5.57 -16.36
N PRO A 456 -13.15 4.41 -16.53
CA PRO A 456 -14.58 4.08 -16.38
C PRO A 456 -14.89 2.97 -15.33
N PRO A 457 -16.18 2.62 -15.09
CA PRO A 457 -16.54 1.47 -14.24
C PRO A 457 -15.79 0.21 -14.68
N ASN A 458 -15.23 -0.53 -13.71
CA ASN A 458 -14.45 -1.78 -13.86
C ASN A 458 -12.92 -1.68 -14.08
N THR A 459 -12.25 -0.55 -13.82
CA THR A 459 -10.77 -0.50 -13.89
C THR A 459 -10.10 -1.05 -12.64
N CYS A 460 -10.47 -0.55 -11.46
CA CYS A 460 -9.91 -0.96 -10.17
C CYS A 460 -11.01 -1.50 -9.23
N GLY A 461 -10.84 -2.71 -8.72
CA GLY A 461 -11.84 -3.36 -7.87
C GLY A 461 -12.03 -2.69 -6.51
N LEU A 462 -10.97 -2.08 -5.96
CA LEU A 462 -11.04 -1.36 -4.69
C LEU A 462 -11.92 -0.11 -4.80
N THR A 463 -11.71 0.73 -5.80
CA THR A 463 -12.50 1.96 -6.00
C THR A 463 -13.94 1.62 -6.33
N ASN A 464 -14.19 0.62 -7.18
CA ASN A 464 -15.55 0.18 -7.49
C ASN A 464 -16.29 -0.36 -6.25
N GLY A 465 -15.61 -1.15 -5.40
CA GLY A 465 -16.18 -1.61 -4.13
C GLY A 465 -16.45 -0.46 -3.15
N ALA A 466 -15.52 0.47 -3.03
CA ALA A 466 -15.68 1.68 -2.21
C ALA A 466 -16.87 2.54 -2.67
N LEU A 467 -17.03 2.76 -3.98
CA LEU A 467 -18.14 3.53 -4.55
C LEU A 467 -19.51 2.89 -4.28
N ASP A 468 -19.61 1.57 -4.33
CA ASP A 468 -20.84 0.84 -3.97
C ASP A 468 -21.20 1.05 -2.49
N VAL A 469 -20.22 0.88 -1.60
CA VAL A 469 -20.42 1.10 -0.16
C VAL A 469 -20.79 2.56 0.14
N LEU A 470 -20.06 3.52 -0.44
CA LEU A 470 -20.36 4.96 -0.27
C LEU A 470 -21.78 5.29 -0.75
N GLY A 471 -22.22 4.74 -1.88
CA GLY A 471 -23.60 4.92 -2.36
C GLY A 471 -24.66 4.40 -1.37
N LYS A 472 -24.42 3.24 -0.78
CA LYS A 472 -25.29 2.66 0.26
C LYS A 472 -25.28 3.49 1.53
N LEU A 473 -24.11 3.93 2.00
CA LEU A 473 -23.99 4.77 3.19
C LEU A 473 -24.68 6.12 2.99
N VAL A 474 -24.50 6.81 1.85
CA VAL A 474 -25.16 8.09 1.58
C VAL A 474 -26.69 7.99 1.62
N THR A 475 -27.25 6.86 1.20
CA THR A 475 -28.70 6.66 1.08
C THR A 475 -29.34 6.14 2.36
N ARG A 476 -28.68 5.19 3.04
CA ARG A 476 -29.25 4.41 4.14
C ARG A 476 -28.39 4.45 5.42
N GLY A 477 -27.30 5.20 5.42
CA GLY A 477 -26.31 5.24 6.50
C GLY A 477 -26.80 5.82 7.82
N ASN A 478 -28.05 6.26 7.94
CA ASN A 478 -28.68 6.65 9.22
C ASN A 478 -29.89 5.78 9.59
N GLU A 479 -30.08 4.62 8.95
CA GLU A 479 -31.16 3.68 9.28
C GLU A 479 -30.86 2.93 10.59
N GLU A 480 -31.81 2.91 11.52
CA GLU A 480 -31.60 2.43 12.90
C GLU A 480 -31.43 0.90 13.02
N VAL A 481 -32.06 0.13 12.13
CA VAL A 481 -32.15 -1.34 12.27
C VAL A 481 -31.08 -2.07 11.44
N HIS A 482 -30.30 -1.35 10.64
CA HIS A 482 -29.53 -1.96 9.54
C HIS A 482 -28.02 -2.12 9.81
N TRP A 483 -27.41 -1.26 10.63
CA TRP A 483 -25.95 -1.15 10.70
C TRP A 483 -25.33 -1.69 11.99
N PHE A 484 -25.83 -1.30 13.16
CA PHE A 484 -25.27 -1.70 14.47
C PHE A 484 -26.27 -2.36 15.39
#